data_AF-A0A7G9FI16-F1
#
_entry.id   AF-A0A7G9FI16-F1
#
_cell.length_a   1.000
_cell.length_b   1.000
_cell.length_c   1.000
_cell.angle_alpha   90.00
_cell.angle_beta   90.00
_cell.angle_gamma   90.00
#
_symmetry.space_group_name_H-M   'P 1'
#
loop_
_entity.id
_entity.type
_entity.pdbx_description
1 polymer ?
#
loop_
_entity_poly.entity_id
_entity_poly.type
_entity_poly.pdbx_seq_one_letter_code
_entity_poly.pdbx_strand_id
1 'polypeptide(L)'
;MIKRNIFLFSVLLFFRPMFPDNTQTLSFFPIAKYQVNDIKIDDINSLDLTYWIKENPFTELEHGKSNIEINKEFIFLSGSKFIVINTMWSATYLEGSEEYIFDSSLLGVDGEYFYEVNNDGNIENNYFIIRIINNKLFVYDKITEKESIYICVNKAL
;
A
#
# COMPACT_ATOMS: atom_id res chain seq x y z
N MET A 1 5.53 24.78 25.57
CA MET A 1 6.15 24.05 24.44
C MET A 1 5.93 22.55 24.63
N ILE A 2 4.67 22.12 24.58
CA ILE A 2 4.28 20.69 24.55
C ILE A 2 4.07 20.40 23.06
N LYS A 3 5.18 20.22 22.34
CA LYS A 3 5.16 20.04 20.89
C LYS A 3 4.86 18.58 20.57
N ARG A 4 3.66 18.34 20.05
CA ARG A 4 3.46 17.60 18.78
C ARG A 4 3.95 16.15 18.66
N ASN A 5 4.19 15.41 19.76
CA ASN A 5 4.73 14.04 19.70
C ASN A 5 3.79 12.91 20.17
N ILE A 6 2.50 13.15 20.37
CA ILE A 6 1.57 12.09 20.81
C ILE A 6 0.71 11.54 19.65
N PHE A 7 0.69 12.20 18.48
CA PHE A 7 -0.22 11.82 17.39
C PHE A 7 0.26 10.66 16.50
N LEU A 8 1.51 10.20 16.65
CA LEU A 8 1.98 8.98 15.95
C LEU A 8 1.70 7.69 16.74
N PHE A 9 1.28 7.80 18.01
CA PHE A 9 1.03 6.64 18.85
C PHE A 9 -0.31 5.94 18.55
N SER A 10 -1.17 6.52 17.70
CA SER A 10 -2.44 5.91 17.29
C SER A 10 -2.32 4.98 16.07
N VAL A 11 -1.16 4.92 15.42
CA VAL A 11 -0.84 3.88 14.41
C VAL A 11 -0.68 2.50 15.10
N LEU A 12 -0.64 2.45 16.43
CA LEU A 12 -0.56 1.21 17.23
C LEU A 12 -1.88 0.44 17.39
N LEU A 13 -2.99 0.85 16.79
CA LEU A 13 -4.19 0.01 16.73
C LEU A 13 -4.15 -0.84 15.46
N PHE A 14 -3.28 -1.85 15.51
CA PHE A 14 -3.38 -3.11 14.79
C PHE A 14 -4.74 -3.75 15.11
N PHE A 15 -5.82 -3.28 14.49
CA PHE A 15 -7.06 -4.04 14.42
C PHE A 15 -6.79 -5.25 13.52
N ARG A 16 -6.32 -6.35 14.11
CA ARG A 16 -6.35 -7.68 13.48
C ARG A 16 -7.81 -8.13 13.42
N PRO A 17 -8.42 -8.27 12.24
CA PRO A 17 -9.68 -8.94 12.12
C PRO A 17 -9.39 -10.42 11.87
N MET A 18 -9.62 -11.26 12.87
CA MET A 18 -9.67 -12.71 12.71
C MET A 18 -11.10 -13.05 12.26
N PHE A 19 -11.28 -13.42 11.00
CA PHE A 19 -12.59 -13.79 10.45
C PHE A 19 -12.50 -15.14 9.72
N PRO A 20 -13.47 -16.04 9.93
CA PRO A 20 -13.65 -17.20 9.08
C PRO A 20 -14.52 -16.79 7.88
N ASP A 21 -14.02 -16.96 6.66
CA ASP A 21 -14.85 -16.77 5.45
C ASP A 21 -15.05 -18.12 4.77
N ASN A 22 -16.12 -18.78 5.18
CA ASN A 22 -16.64 -19.96 4.53
C ASN A 22 -17.30 -19.56 3.21
N THR A 23 -16.54 -19.48 2.13
CA THR A 23 -17.00 -19.70 0.74
C THR A 23 -15.79 -19.78 -0.18
N GLN A 24 -15.37 -21.03 -0.44
CA GLN A 24 -14.77 -21.55 -1.67
C GLN A 24 -13.91 -20.59 -2.50
N THR A 25 -12.61 -20.95 -2.56
CA THR A 25 -11.60 -20.47 -3.52
C THR A 25 -11.32 -18.98 -3.40
N LEU A 26 -10.13 -18.57 -2.98
CA LEU A 26 -9.08 -18.28 -3.94
C LEU A 26 -7.80 -17.95 -3.12
N SER A 27 -6.71 -18.64 -3.43
CA SER A 27 -5.32 -18.35 -3.01
C SER A 27 -4.85 -16.98 -3.53
N PHE A 28 -5.51 -15.90 -3.11
CA PHE A 28 -5.31 -14.53 -3.59
C PHE A 28 -5.37 -13.54 -2.43
N PHE A 29 -4.65 -12.42 -2.56
CA PHE A 29 -4.62 -11.37 -1.55
C PHE A 29 -6.01 -10.72 -1.38
N PRO A 30 -6.55 -10.60 -0.14
CA PRO A 30 -7.92 -10.13 0.09
C PRO A 30 -8.01 -8.60 0.02
N ILE A 31 -7.80 -8.05 -1.17
CA ILE A 31 -7.65 -6.62 -1.40
C ILE A 31 -8.83 -5.77 -0.92
N ALA A 32 -10.05 -6.30 -1.03
CA ALA A 32 -11.28 -5.64 -0.61
C ALA A 32 -11.29 -5.28 0.89
N LYS A 33 -10.50 -5.97 1.73
CA LYS A 33 -10.38 -5.68 3.16
C LYS A 33 -9.60 -4.39 3.45
N TYR A 34 -8.77 -3.96 2.51
CA TYR A 34 -7.87 -2.82 2.66
C TYR A 34 -8.36 -1.60 1.89
N GLN A 35 -9.25 -1.78 0.92
CA GLN A 35 -9.74 -0.68 0.10
C GLN A 35 -10.71 0.22 0.86
N VAL A 36 -10.50 1.53 0.80
CA VAL A 36 -11.48 2.53 1.27
C VAL A 36 -12.37 2.95 0.10
N ASN A 37 -13.60 2.44 0.08
CA ASN A 37 -14.53 2.63 -1.05
C ASN A 37 -15.12 4.05 -1.17
N ASP A 38 -15.10 4.83 -0.10
CA ASP A 38 -15.75 6.16 -0.08
C ASP A 38 -14.80 7.32 -0.45
N ILE A 39 -13.50 7.04 -0.63
CA ILE A 39 -12.52 8.07 -0.98
C ILE A 39 -12.39 8.15 -2.51
N LYS A 40 -12.68 9.34 -3.03
CA LYS A 40 -12.48 9.68 -4.45
C LYS A 40 -11.10 10.32 -4.64
N ILE A 41 -10.22 9.67 -5.39
CA ILE A 41 -8.89 10.15 -5.78
C ILE A 41 -8.84 10.18 -7.30
N ASP A 42 -9.25 11.32 -7.86
CA ASP A 42 -9.39 11.52 -9.30
C ASP A 42 -8.12 12.07 -9.94
N ASP A 43 -7.23 12.70 -9.16
CA ASP A 43 -6.02 13.35 -9.67
C ASP A 43 -4.86 13.35 -8.65
N ILE A 44 -3.66 13.72 -9.11
CA ILE A 44 -2.46 13.80 -8.28
C ILE A 44 -2.59 14.80 -7.12
N ASN A 45 -3.40 15.86 -7.26
CA ASN A 45 -3.58 16.86 -6.20
C ASN A 45 -4.40 16.29 -5.03
N SER A 46 -5.23 15.28 -5.30
CA SER A 46 -6.03 14.61 -4.28
C SER A 46 -5.26 13.57 -3.45
N LEU A 47 -3.97 13.39 -3.73
CA LEU A 47 -3.07 12.48 -3.02
C LEU A 47 -2.62 12.98 -1.65
N ASP A 48 -2.77 14.27 -1.35
CA ASP A 48 -2.36 14.81 -0.05
C ASP A 48 -2.96 13.98 1.10
N LEU A 49 -2.07 13.56 2.02
CA LEU A 49 -2.40 12.80 3.22
C LEU A 49 -3.01 11.42 2.96
N THR A 50 -2.57 10.73 1.90
CA THR A 50 -3.04 9.39 1.54
C THR A 50 -1.96 8.33 1.74
N TYR A 51 -2.39 7.10 2.06
CA TYR A 51 -1.51 5.94 2.20
C TYR A 51 -1.93 4.85 1.22
N TRP A 52 -0.94 4.24 0.56
CA TRP A 52 -1.14 3.31 -0.54
C TRP A 52 -0.32 2.04 -0.38
N ILE A 53 -0.99 0.90 -0.51
CA ILE A 53 -0.38 -0.44 -0.53
C ILE A 53 -0.50 -1.04 -1.91
N LYS A 54 0.42 -1.94 -2.25
CA LYS A 54 0.37 -2.67 -3.52
C LYS A 54 -0.92 -3.50 -3.60
N GLU A 55 -1.62 -3.42 -4.72
CA GLU A 55 -2.91 -4.09 -4.95
C GLU A 55 -2.79 -5.61 -4.82
N ASN A 56 -1.72 -6.16 -5.36
CA ASN A 56 -1.39 -7.56 -5.14
C ASN A 56 0.08 -7.66 -4.69
N PRO A 57 0.33 -7.73 -3.37
CA PRO A 57 1.68 -7.83 -2.83
C PRO A 57 2.35 -9.16 -3.16
N PHE A 58 1.59 -10.18 -3.56
CA PHE A 58 2.11 -11.51 -3.91
C PHE A 58 1.97 -11.78 -5.41
N THR A 59 3.08 -12.12 -6.06
CA THR A 59 3.06 -12.43 -7.49
C THR A 59 2.29 -13.72 -7.77
N GLU A 60 2.50 -14.74 -6.93
CA GLU A 60 1.75 -16.00 -6.86
C GLU A 60 1.73 -16.46 -5.39
N LEU A 61 0.59 -16.95 -4.90
CA LEU A 61 0.53 -17.61 -3.59
C LEU A 61 0.71 -19.11 -3.80
N GLU A 62 1.89 -19.63 -3.45
CA GLU A 62 2.14 -21.05 -3.51
C GLU A 62 1.30 -21.79 -2.46
N HIS A 63 0.38 -22.64 -2.94
CA HIS A 63 -0.49 -23.45 -2.09
C HIS A 63 0.31 -24.30 -1.11
N GLY A 64 -0.11 -24.33 0.15
CA GLY A 64 0.54 -25.13 1.19
C GLY A 64 1.84 -24.55 1.74
N LYS A 65 2.25 -23.35 1.31
CA LYS A 65 3.49 -22.71 1.78
C LYS A 65 3.25 -21.32 2.36
N SER A 66 4.19 -20.88 3.18
CA SER A 66 4.28 -19.48 3.59
C SER A 66 5.02 -18.67 2.53
N ASN A 67 4.42 -17.56 2.09
CA ASN A 67 4.99 -16.63 1.12
C ASN A 67 5.40 -15.34 1.84
N ILE A 68 6.53 -14.77 1.47
CA ILE A 68 7.02 -13.51 2.03
C ILE A 68 7.45 -12.63 0.86
N GLU A 69 6.94 -11.40 0.83
CA GLU A 69 7.24 -10.43 -0.22
C GLU A 69 7.59 -9.08 0.41
N ILE A 70 8.65 -8.47 -0.10
CA ILE A 70 9.04 -7.10 0.27
C ILE A 70 8.41 -6.16 -0.75
N ASN A 71 7.62 -5.22 -0.24
CA ASN A 71 6.88 -4.28 -1.05
C ASN A 71 7.28 -2.85 -0.70
N LYS A 72 7.21 -1.97 -1.69
CA LYS A 72 7.19 -0.53 -1.46
C LYS A 72 5.76 -0.12 -1.14
N GLU A 73 5.60 0.89 -0.31
CA GLU A 73 4.31 1.54 -0.04
C GLU A 73 4.51 3.04 -0.02
N PHE A 74 3.46 3.78 -0.39
CA PHE A 74 3.55 5.23 -0.63
C PHE A 74 2.68 5.97 0.38
N ILE A 75 3.29 6.91 1.09
CA ILE A 75 2.60 7.84 1.98
C ILE A 75 2.74 9.24 1.38
N PHE A 76 1.68 9.77 0.80
CA PHE A 76 1.65 11.13 0.30
C PHE A 76 1.35 12.10 1.44
N LEU A 77 2.13 13.17 1.49
CA LEU A 77 2.10 14.20 2.52
C LEU A 77 1.70 15.52 1.89
N SER A 78 1.17 16.44 2.72
CA SER A 78 0.85 17.79 2.25
C SER A 78 2.08 18.51 1.68
N GLY A 79 1.88 19.26 0.60
CA GLY A 79 2.92 20.12 0.03
C GLY A 79 3.85 19.40 -0.94
N SER A 80 3.29 18.54 -1.81
CA SER A 80 3.99 17.89 -2.92
C SER A 80 5.18 17.03 -2.50
N LYS A 81 4.97 16.22 -1.45
CA LYS A 81 5.96 15.30 -0.91
C LYS A 81 5.35 13.93 -0.68
N PHE A 82 6.12 12.88 -0.88
CA PHE A 82 5.74 11.53 -0.44
C PHE A 82 6.92 10.80 0.19
N ILE A 83 6.59 9.86 1.06
CA ILE A 83 7.53 8.91 1.66
C ILE A 83 7.30 7.56 1.00
N VAL A 84 8.38 6.90 0.64
CA VAL A 84 8.36 5.48 0.29
C VAL A 84 8.86 4.70 1.48
N ILE A 85 8.09 3.71 1.91
CA ILE A 85 8.48 2.76 2.96
C ILE A 85 8.59 1.36 2.37
N ASN A 86 9.46 0.56 2.95
CA ASN A 86 9.58 -0.85 2.65
C ASN A 86 8.81 -1.64 3.72
N THR A 87 7.87 -2.47 3.29
CA THR A 87 7.11 -3.38 4.14
C THR A 87 7.33 -4.82 3.74
N MET A 88 7.32 -5.71 4.71
CA MET A 88 7.31 -7.14 4.49
C MET A 88 5.88 -7.63 4.69
N TRP A 89 5.31 -8.18 3.62
CA TRP A 89 4.03 -8.88 3.65
C TRP A 89 4.29 -10.38 3.73
N SER A 90 3.56 -11.05 4.62
CA SER A 90 3.60 -12.52 4.75
C SER A 90 2.21 -13.09 4.54
N ALA A 91 2.12 -14.19 3.78
CA ALA A 91 0.94 -15.01 3.66
C ALA A 91 1.27 -16.41 4.21
N THR A 92 0.79 -16.73 5.41
CA THR A 92 1.03 -18.02 6.08
C THR A 92 -0.14 -18.94 5.85
N TYR A 93 0.12 -20.09 5.21
CA TYR A 93 -0.89 -21.14 5.03
C TYR A 93 -1.20 -21.84 6.36
N LEU A 94 -2.48 -21.97 6.68
CA LEU A 94 -2.96 -22.71 7.84
C LEU A 94 -3.44 -24.11 7.43
N GLU A 95 -2.64 -25.11 7.76
CA GLU A 95 -3.01 -26.51 7.58
C GLU A 95 -4.18 -26.86 8.51
N GLY A 96 -5.31 -27.29 7.92
CA GLY A 96 -6.54 -27.65 8.63
C GLY A 96 -7.74 -26.74 8.36
N SER A 97 -7.52 -25.47 7.99
CA SER A 97 -8.60 -24.59 7.50
C SER A 97 -8.51 -24.28 6.00
N GLU A 98 -7.42 -24.67 5.33
CA GLU A 98 -7.15 -24.39 3.91
C GLU A 98 -7.14 -22.88 3.57
N GLU A 99 -6.74 -22.05 4.53
CA GLU A 99 -6.74 -20.59 4.44
C GLU A 99 -5.32 -19.99 4.55
N TYR A 100 -5.20 -18.72 4.17
CA TYR A 100 -4.02 -17.90 4.41
C TYR A 100 -4.30 -16.83 5.47
N ILE A 101 -3.39 -16.70 6.44
CA ILE A 101 -3.26 -15.50 7.25
C ILE A 101 -2.33 -14.53 6.53
N PHE A 102 -2.78 -13.29 6.38
CA PHE A 102 -1.97 -12.19 5.87
C PHE A 102 -1.53 -11.29 7.03
N ASP A 103 -0.25 -10.97 7.10
CA ASP A 103 0.32 -10.00 8.04
C ASP A 103 1.30 -9.09 7.30
N SER A 104 1.55 -7.91 7.87
CA SER A 104 2.53 -6.97 7.33
C SER A 104 3.35 -6.32 8.44
N SER A 105 4.61 -6.03 8.13
CA SER A 105 5.52 -5.35 9.04
C SER A 105 6.34 -4.28 8.33
N LEU A 106 6.59 -3.18 9.03
CA LEU A 106 7.47 -2.12 8.53
C LEU A 106 8.93 -2.59 8.63
N LEU A 107 9.64 -2.58 7.51
CA LEU A 107 11.09 -2.86 7.48
C LEU A 107 11.92 -1.60 7.59
N GLY A 108 11.46 -0.50 7.01
CA GLY A 108 12.17 0.77 7.07
C GLY A 108 11.63 1.81 6.10
N VAL A 109 12.21 3.01 6.17
CA VAL A 109 11.92 4.10 5.23
C VAL A 109 12.93 4.00 4.08
N ASP A 110 12.43 3.88 2.85
CA ASP A 110 13.25 3.86 1.63
C ASP A 110 13.76 5.27 1.33
N GLY A 111 12.86 6.25 1.40
CA GLY A 111 13.23 7.64 1.17
C GLY A 111 12.06 8.61 1.26
N GLU A 112 12.42 9.88 1.27
CA GLU A 112 11.50 11.00 1.16
C GLU A 112 11.73 11.70 -0.18
N TYR A 113 10.65 11.98 -0.89
CA TYR A 113 10.69 12.51 -2.24
C TYR A 113 9.80 13.75 -2.35
N PHE A 114 10.36 14.80 -2.95
CA PHE A 114 9.57 15.90 -3.47
C PHE A 114 9.12 15.55 -4.89
N TYR A 115 7.95 16.05 -5.28
CA TYR A 115 7.44 15.85 -6.63
C TYR A 115 6.90 17.12 -7.24
N GLU A 116 6.99 17.16 -8.57
CA GLU A 116 6.28 18.10 -9.42
C GLU A 116 5.35 17.30 -10.34
N VAL A 117 4.30 17.96 -10.80
CA VAL A 117 3.35 17.38 -11.75
C VAL A 117 3.75 17.83 -13.15
N ASN A 118 3.98 16.88 -14.04
CA ASN A 118 4.33 17.17 -15.42
C ASN A 118 3.10 17.60 -16.23
N ASN A 119 3.31 17.99 -17.49
CA ASN A 119 2.24 18.49 -18.37
C ASN A 119 1.12 17.47 -18.63
N ASP A 120 1.40 16.17 -18.44
CA ASP A 120 0.44 15.08 -18.61
C ASP A 120 -0.33 14.78 -17.31
N GLY A 121 -0.14 15.59 -16.25
CA GLY A 121 -0.82 15.41 -14.96
C GLY A 121 -0.22 14.31 -14.10
N ASN A 122 1.01 13.86 -14.38
CA ASN A 122 1.67 12.75 -13.68
C ASN A 122 2.81 13.26 -12.80
N ILE A 123 3.14 12.50 -11.76
CA ILE A 123 4.40 12.71 -11.03
C ILE A 123 5.50 11.98 -11.80
N GLU A 124 6.60 12.68 -12.05
CA GLU A 124 7.79 12.07 -12.61
C GLU A 124 9.04 12.58 -11.89
N ASN A 125 9.84 11.65 -11.37
CA ASN A 125 11.16 11.94 -10.79
C ASN A 125 12.20 10.93 -11.28
N ASN A 126 13.40 10.97 -10.69
CA ASN A 126 14.51 10.09 -11.08
C ASN A 126 14.23 8.60 -10.83
N TYR A 127 13.30 8.26 -9.94
CA TYR A 127 13.03 6.91 -9.48
C TYR A 127 11.68 6.38 -9.96
N PHE A 128 10.66 7.24 -10.06
CA PHE A 128 9.28 6.83 -10.29
C PHE A 128 8.59 7.66 -11.38
N ILE A 129 7.67 7.01 -12.11
CA ILE A 129 6.56 7.67 -12.82
C ILE A 129 5.28 7.21 -12.13
N ILE A 130 4.46 8.15 -11.66
CA ILE A 130 3.25 7.85 -10.89
C ILE A 130 2.04 8.51 -11.54
N ARG A 131 0.99 7.71 -11.74
CA ARG A 131 -0.23 8.09 -12.44
C ARG A 131 -1.45 7.66 -11.63
N ILE A 132 -2.54 8.41 -11.75
CA ILE A 132 -3.83 8.04 -11.16
C ILE A 132 -4.81 7.67 -12.27
N ILE A 133 -5.33 6.45 -12.19
CA ILE A 133 -6.31 5.93 -13.14
C ILE A 133 -7.34 5.13 -12.34
N ASN A 134 -8.63 5.47 -12.48
CA ASN A 134 -9.74 4.76 -11.84
C ASN A 134 -9.55 4.56 -10.32
N ASN A 135 -9.19 5.63 -9.59
CA ASN A 135 -8.95 5.61 -8.14
C ASN A 135 -7.80 4.70 -7.68
N LYS A 136 -6.91 4.29 -8.60
CA LYS A 136 -5.71 3.50 -8.31
C LYS A 136 -4.46 4.27 -8.71
N LEU A 137 -3.38 4.00 -7.99
CA LEU A 137 -2.08 4.56 -8.22
C LEU A 137 -1.23 3.57 -9.01
N PHE A 138 -0.84 3.96 -10.22
CA PHE A 138 0.06 3.19 -11.09
C PHE A 138 1.45 3.76 -10.93
N VAL A 139 2.37 2.96 -10.40
CA VAL A 139 3.76 3.37 -10.16
C VAL A 139 4.69 2.52 -11.01
N TYR A 140 5.39 3.18 -11.91
CA TYR A 140 6.51 2.60 -12.66
C TYR A 140 7.82 2.94 -11.95
N ASP A 141 8.51 1.91 -11.46
CA ASP A 141 9.84 2.01 -10.86
C ASP A 141 10.90 1.97 -11.97
N LYS A 142 11.61 3.09 -12.17
CA LYS A 142 12.60 3.26 -13.24
C LYS A 142 13.87 2.44 -13.04
N ILE A 143 14.14 1.96 -11.82
CA ILE A 143 15.33 1.17 -11.49
C ILE A 143 15.10 -0.30 -11.82
N THR A 144 13.93 -0.81 -11.46
CA THR A 144 13.56 -2.22 -11.70
C THR A 144 12.82 -2.43 -13.02
N GLU A 145 12.44 -1.34 -13.70
CA GLU A 145 11.65 -1.31 -14.92
C GLU A 145 10.30 -2.05 -14.79
N LYS A 146 9.69 -1.99 -13.61
CA LYS A 146 8.42 -2.66 -13.31
C LYS A 146 7.34 -1.66 -12.94
N GLU A 147 6.15 -1.90 -13.49
CA GLU A 147 4.93 -1.22 -13.04
C GLU A 147 4.24 -2.04 -11.95
N SER A 148 3.71 -1.35 -10.96
CA SER A 148 2.87 -1.93 -9.91
C SER A 148 1.66 -1.05 -9.66
N ILE A 149 0.55 -1.69 -9.33
CA ILE A 149 -0.72 -1.04 -9.04
C ILE A 149 -0.88 -0.98 -7.53
N TYR A 150 -1.38 0.14 -7.04
CA TYR A 150 -1.58 0.41 -5.63
C TYR A 150 -3.00 0.91 -5.38
N ILE A 151 -3.51 0.57 -4.20
CA ILE A 151 -4.82 1.02 -3.72
C ILE A 151 -4.65 1.91 -2.49
N CYS A 152 -5.60 2.83 -2.29
CA CYS A 152 -5.63 3.68 -1.12
C CYS A 152 -6.23 2.94 0.08
N VAL A 153 -5.51 2.95 1.20
CA VAL A 153 -5.89 2.30 2.47
C VAL A 153 -6.35 3.30 3.51
N ASN A 154 -5.89 4.55 3.41
CA ASN A 154 -6.24 5.59 4.37
C ASN A 154 -6.08 6.98 3.74
N LYS A 155 -6.91 7.92 4.17
CA LYS A 155 -6.76 9.36 3.92
C LYS A 155 -7.06 10.10 5.21
N ALA A 156 -6.11 10.90 5.69
CA ALA A 156 -6.39 11.78 6.81
C ALA A 156 -7.32 12.91 6.32
N LEU A 157 -8.55 12.95 6.87
CA LEU A 157 -9.53 14.01 6.65
C LEU A 157 -9.18 15.28 7.43
#